data_AF-A0A1M6MM13-F1
#
_entry.id   AF-A0A1M6MM13-F1
#
_cell.length_a   1.000
_cell.length_b   1.000
_cell.length_c   1.000
_cell.angle_alpha   90.00
_cell.angle_beta   90.00
_cell.angle_gamma   90.00
#
_symmetry.space_group_name_H-M   'P 1'
#
loop_
_entity.id
_entity.type
_entity.pdbx_description
1 polymer ?
#
loop_
_entity_poly.entity_id
_entity_poly.type
_entity_poly.pdbx_seq_one_letter_code
_entity_poly.pdbx_strand_id
1 'polypeptide(L)'
;EGNLKEIIKEEYEKAKKAKLDEILSGLTKESKKTAVEEEKEIKQPPKEVVTGSISGIDIMDLEEAVKVLWKEGIYAESGMGCTGPIVLVNEEKLDKAVSVLAKEGFIAKEGNAC
;
A
#
# COMPACT_ATOMS: atom_id res chain seq x y z
N GLU A 1 1.80 45.78 -10.30
CA GLU A 1 0.96 44.73 -9.70
C GLU A 1 1.36 43.39 -10.31
N GLY A 2 1.43 42.31 -9.52
CA GLY A 2 1.79 40.99 -10.04
C GLY A 2 0.54 40.27 -10.53
N ASN A 3 0.46 39.94 -11.82
CA ASN A 3 -0.64 39.19 -12.46
C ASN A 3 -0.67 37.71 -12.07
N LEU A 4 -0.55 37.42 -10.78
CA LEU A 4 -0.48 36.06 -10.22
C LEU A 4 -1.67 35.19 -10.69
N LYS A 5 -2.87 35.78 -10.74
CA LYS A 5 -4.10 35.07 -11.13
C LYS A 5 -4.11 34.65 -12.60
N GLU A 6 -3.48 35.42 -13.48
CA GLU A 6 -3.39 35.09 -14.91
C GLU A 6 -2.32 34.02 -15.14
N ILE A 7 -1.16 34.18 -14.51
CA ILE A 7 -0.05 33.21 -14.60
C ILE A 7 -0.50 31.84 -14.08
N ILE A 8 -1.23 31.78 -12.96
CA ILE A 8 -1.76 30.52 -12.41
C ILE A 8 -2.69 29.84 -13.43
N LYS A 9 -3.58 30.60 -14.09
CA LYS A 9 -4.51 30.03 -15.07
C LYS A 9 -3.78 29.49 -16.29
N GLU A 10 -2.81 30.23 -16.84
CA GLU A 10 -2.02 29.78 -17.99
C GLU A 10 -1.23 28.51 -17.67
N GLU A 11 -0.56 28.45 -16.52
CA GLU A 11 0.21 27.28 -16.12
C GLU A 11 -0.69 26.05 -15.88
N TYR A 12 -1.87 26.25 -15.27
CA TYR A 12 -2.83 25.16 -15.09
C TYR A 12 -3.39 24.67 -16.43
N GLU A 13 -3.66 25.56 -17.40
CA GLU A 13 -4.10 25.13 -18.74
C GLU A 13 -3.00 24.39 -19.51
N LYS A 14 -1.74 24.84 -19.41
CA LYS A 14 -0.60 24.11 -19.99
C LYS A 14 -0.47 22.72 -19.39
N ALA A 15 -0.60 22.60 -18.07
CA ALA A 15 -0.56 21.33 -17.37
C ALA A 15 -1.73 20.41 -17.78
N LYS A 16 -2.95 20.93 -17.90
CA LYS A 16 -4.11 20.18 -18.43
C LYS A 16 -3.90 19.72 -19.87
N LYS A 17 -3.37 20.59 -20.74
CA LYS A 17 -3.00 20.23 -22.12
C LYS A 17 -1.91 19.16 -22.17
N ALA A 18 -1.00 19.17 -21.20
CA ALA A 18 0.01 18.14 -21.01
C ALA A 18 -0.56 16.85 -20.37
N LYS A 19 -1.89 16.69 -20.31
CA LYS A 19 -2.58 15.51 -19.80
C LYS A 19 -2.25 15.21 -18.33
N LEU A 20 -1.96 16.25 -17.54
CA LEU A 20 -1.72 16.09 -16.10
C LEU A 20 -2.88 15.36 -15.42
N ASP A 21 -4.13 15.65 -15.81
CA ASP A 21 -5.32 14.95 -15.28
C ASP A 21 -5.29 13.44 -15.62
N GLU A 22 -4.83 13.04 -16.81
CA GLU A 22 -4.72 11.61 -17.19
C GLU A 22 -3.61 10.92 -16.39
N ILE A 23 -2.46 11.57 -16.24
CA ILE A 23 -1.32 11.05 -15.45
C ILE A 23 -1.73 10.89 -13.98
N LEU A 24 -2.44 11.87 -13.42
CA LEU A 24 -2.97 11.80 -12.06
C LEU A 24 -3.99 10.66 -11.93
N SER A 25 -4.88 10.47 -12.90
CA SER A 25 -5.85 9.36 -12.88
C SER A 25 -5.21 7.97 -12.94
N GLY A 26 -4.01 7.85 -13.53
CA GLY A 26 -3.24 6.61 -13.57
C GLY A 26 -2.33 6.37 -12.35
N LEU A 27 -2.13 7.39 -11.50
CA LEU A 27 -1.28 7.34 -10.31
C LEU A 27 -2.06 7.36 -9.01
N THR A 28 -3.32 7.82 -9.02
CA THR A 28 -4.19 7.75 -7.85
C THR A 28 -4.51 6.30 -7.53
N LYS A 29 -4.56 5.97 -6.22
CA LYS A 29 -4.96 4.64 -5.72
C LYS A 29 -6.29 4.12 -6.29
N GLU A 30 -7.08 4.97 -6.96
CA GLU A 30 -8.26 4.59 -7.75
C GLU A 30 -7.94 3.55 -8.84
N SER A 31 -6.74 3.55 -9.44
CA SER A 31 -6.34 2.54 -10.43
C SER A 31 -6.05 1.16 -9.80
N LYS A 32 -5.85 1.08 -8.48
CA LYS A 32 -5.88 -0.20 -7.72
C LYS A 32 -7.31 -0.67 -7.42
N LYS A 33 -8.32 0.20 -7.55
CA LYS A 33 -9.74 -0.14 -7.32
C LYS A 33 -10.43 -0.83 -8.50
N THR A 34 -9.70 -1.31 -9.53
CA THR A 34 -10.28 -2.31 -10.44
C THR A 34 -10.34 -3.72 -9.82
N ALA A 35 -9.98 -3.86 -8.54
CA ALA A 35 -10.22 -5.07 -7.74
C ALA A 35 -11.52 -5.03 -6.90
N VAL A 36 -12.51 -4.20 -7.27
CA VAL A 36 -13.85 -4.18 -6.64
C VAL A 36 -14.65 -5.46 -6.95
N GLU A 37 -14.18 -6.35 -7.81
CA GLU A 37 -14.88 -7.62 -8.11
C GLU A 37 -14.43 -8.83 -7.28
N GLU A 38 -13.45 -8.69 -6.36
CA GLU A 38 -13.07 -9.78 -5.45
C GLU A 38 -13.22 -9.40 -3.99
N GLU A 39 -14.42 -8.95 -3.61
CA GLU A 39 -15.00 -9.22 -2.28
C GLU A 39 -15.35 -10.71 -2.11
N LYS A 40 -14.50 -11.63 -2.60
CA LYS A 40 -14.49 -12.97 -2.05
C LYS A 40 -14.01 -12.78 -0.63
N GLU A 41 -14.89 -13.02 0.35
CA GLU A 41 -14.55 -13.13 1.77
C GLU A 41 -13.12 -13.64 1.89
N ILE A 42 -12.18 -12.75 2.19
CA ILE A 42 -10.78 -13.12 2.36
C ILE A 42 -10.78 -13.88 3.67
N LYS A 43 -10.98 -15.19 3.58
CA LYS A 43 -11.09 -16.07 4.74
C LYS A 43 -9.76 -16.00 5.46
N GLN A 44 -9.81 -15.53 6.69
CA GLN A 44 -8.66 -15.48 7.57
C GLN A 44 -8.04 -16.90 7.59
N PRO A 45 -6.75 -17.04 7.21
CA PRO A 45 -6.05 -18.31 7.31
C PRO A 45 -6.09 -18.82 8.75
N PRO A 46 -5.89 -20.13 9.00
CA PRO A 46 -5.81 -20.66 10.35
C PRO A 46 -4.77 -19.88 11.16
N LYS A 47 -5.15 -19.49 12.38
CA LYS A 47 -4.29 -18.70 13.27
C LYS A 47 -2.98 -19.43 13.50
N GLU A 48 -1.89 -18.71 13.29
CA GLU A 48 -0.53 -19.20 13.40
C GLU A 48 0.23 -18.34 14.41
N VAL A 49 1.31 -18.87 14.99
CA VAL A 49 2.21 -18.06 15.81
C VAL A 49 2.88 -17.02 14.93
N VAL A 50 2.69 -15.75 15.26
CA VAL A 50 3.32 -14.62 14.57
C VAL A 50 4.51 -14.16 15.41
N THR A 51 5.71 -14.50 14.95
CA THR A 51 6.98 -14.15 15.59
C THR A 51 7.76 -13.12 14.79
N GLY A 52 7.50 -13.04 13.49
CA GLY A 52 8.11 -12.06 12.58
C GLY A 52 7.32 -10.76 12.53
N SER A 53 8.03 -9.64 12.41
CA SER A 53 7.42 -8.32 12.22
C SER A 53 7.93 -7.63 10.96
N ILE A 54 7.02 -7.05 10.19
CA ILE A 54 7.32 -6.27 8.99
C ILE A 54 6.95 -4.82 9.28
N SER A 55 7.95 -3.95 9.25
CA SER A 55 7.80 -2.53 9.51
C SER A 55 7.74 -1.69 8.21
N GLY A 56 7.39 -0.41 8.34
CA GLY A 56 7.37 0.52 7.21
C GLY A 56 6.09 0.49 6.39
N ILE A 57 4.98 0.04 6.98
CA ILE A 57 3.66 0.02 6.36
C ILE A 57 2.89 1.26 6.81
N ASP A 58 2.21 1.93 5.87
CA ASP A 58 1.35 3.06 6.19
C ASP A 58 0.13 2.59 7.00
N ILE A 59 -0.26 3.35 8.03
CA ILE A 59 -1.43 3.03 8.85
C ILE A 59 -2.72 2.94 8.02
N MET A 60 -2.84 3.72 6.94
CA MET A 60 -3.99 3.69 6.04
C MET A 60 -4.04 2.41 5.19
N ASP A 61 -2.89 1.77 4.97
CA ASP A 61 -2.74 0.59 4.11
C ASP A 61 -2.61 -0.72 4.90
N LEU A 62 -2.61 -0.65 6.24
CA LEU A 62 -2.36 -1.79 7.13
C LEU A 62 -3.38 -2.93 6.92
N GLU A 63 -4.66 -2.59 6.81
CA GLU A 63 -5.72 -3.58 6.57
C GLU A 63 -5.60 -4.23 5.18
N GLU A 64 -5.20 -3.46 4.17
CA GLU A 64 -5.03 -3.96 2.81
C GLU A 64 -3.80 -4.88 2.72
N ALA A 65 -2.70 -4.51 3.38
CA ALA A 65 -1.50 -5.34 3.51
C ALA A 65 -1.82 -6.71 4.15
N VAL A 66 -2.59 -6.72 5.24
CA VAL A 66 -3.04 -7.97 5.90
C VAL A 66 -3.92 -8.80 4.96
N LYS A 67 -4.87 -8.17 4.28
CA LYS A 67 -5.76 -8.85 3.31
C LYS A 67 -4.99 -9.46 2.14
N VAL A 68 -3.98 -8.77 1.61
CA VAL A 68 -3.11 -9.29 0.55
C VAL A 68 -2.35 -10.53 1.02
N LEU A 69 -1.81 -10.51 2.24
CA LEU A 69 -1.14 -11.69 2.81
C LEU A 69 -2.11 -12.87 3.00
N TRP A 70 -3.34 -12.60 3.44
CA TRP A 70 -4.35 -13.64 3.57
C TRP A 70 -4.75 -14.25 2.21
N LYS A 71 -4.80 -13.46 1.13
CA LYS A 71 -5.02 -13.98 -0.24
C LYS A 71 -3.92 -14.95 -0.67
N GLU A 72 -2.69 -14.72 -0.23
CA GLU A 72 -1.55 -15.63 -0.44
C GLU A 72 -1.49 -16.80 0.58
N GLY A 73 -2.49 -16.91 1.47
CA GLY A 73 -2.55 -17.96 2.48
C GLY A 73 -1.59 -17.77 3.66
N ILE A 74 -1.05 -16.57 3.85
CA ILE A 74 -0.16 -16.21 4.96
C ILE A 74 -1.01 -15.60 6.06
N TYR A 75 -1.01 -16.21 7.25
CA TYR A 75 -1.65 -15.59 8.41
C TYR A 75 -0.86 -14.35 8.82
N ALA A 76 -1.57 -13.23 8.93
CA ALA A 76 -1.01 -11.95 9.27
C ALA A 76 -1.93 -11.20 10.25
N GLU A 77 -1.34 -10.48 11.19
CA GLU A 77 -2.04 -9.59 12.12
C GLU A 77 -1.48 -8.17 12.01
N SER A 78 -2.34 -7.17 12.11
CA SER A 78 -1.94 -5.77 12.22
C SER A 78 -1.47 -5.46 13.64
N GLY A 79 -0.36 -4.73 13.78
CA GLY A 79 0.17 -4.30 15.06
C GLY A 79 0.76 -2.89 15.01
N MET A 80 1.20 -2.41 16.16
CA MET A 80 1.92 -1.16 16.30
C MET A 80 3.22 -1.43 17.04
N GLY A 81 4.33 -1.34 16.32
CA GLY A 81 5.67 -1.47 16.88
C GLY A 81 6.14 -0.15 17.49
N CYS A 82 7.35 -0.17 18.05
CA CYS A 82 7.99 1.03 18.61
C CYS A 82 8.25 2.12 17.56
N THR A 83 8.33 1.75 16.28
CA THR A 83 8.65 2.64 15.14
C THR A 83 7.47 2.93 14.23
N GLY A 84 6.26 2.47 14.57
CA GLY A 84 5.04 2.74 13.80
C GLY A 84 4.22 1.48 13.50
N PRO A 85 3.32 1.54 12.50
CA PRO A 85 2.49 0.40 12.11
C PRO A 85 3.36 -0.75 11.58
N ILE A 86 3.03 -1.96 12.03
CA ILE A 86 3.72 -3.20 11.65
C ILE A 86 2.70 -4.28 11.29
N VAL A 87 3.13 -5.23 10.46
CA VAL A 87 2.38 -6.46 10.21
C VAL A 87 3.15 -7.64 10.77
N LEU A 88 2.46 -8.44 11.59
CA LEU A 88 3.00 -9.61 12.26
C LEU A 88 2.69 -10.86 11.42
N VAL A 89 3.70 -11.67 11.13
CA VAL A 89 3.59 -12.90 10.35
C VAL A 89 4.41 -14.01 11.01
N ASN A 90 4.19 -15.26 10.59
CA ASN A 90 5.10 -16.34 10.97
C ASN A 90 6.48 -16.12 10.33
N GLU A 91 7.55 -16.36 11.11
CA GLU A 91 8.94 -16.17 10.69
C GLU A 91 9.32 -16.99 9.45
N GLU A 92 8.81 -18.21 9.30
CA GLU A 92 9.04 -19.06 8.11
C GLU A 92 8.45 -18.46 6.83
N LYS A 93 7.47 -17.55 6.98
CA LYS A 93 6.76 -16.89 5.88
C LYS A 93 7.17 -15.43 5.70
N LEU A 94 8.09 -14.93 6.52
CA LEU A 94 8.52 -13.53 6.53
C LEU A 94 9.08 -13.11 5.16
N ASP A 95 10.00 -13.88 4.59
CA ASP A 95 10.61 -13.58 3.28
C ASP A 95 9.57 -13.49 2.15
N LYS A 96 8.58 -14.41 2.19
CA LYS A 96 7.47 -14.42 1.22
C LYS A 96 6.57 -13.22 1.44
N ALA A 97 6.21 -12.92 2.69
CA ALA A 97 5.35 -11.80 3.04
C ALA A 97 5.99 -10.45 2.63
N VAL A 98 7.28 -10.25 2.92
CA VAL A 98 8.04 -9.07 2.47
C VAL A 98 8.04 -8.97 0.96
N SER A 99 8.26 -10.08 0.24
CA SER A 99 8.26 -10.10 -1.22
C SER A 99 6.89 -9.73 -1.81
N VAL A 100 5.80 -10.21 -1.21
CA VAL A 100 4.43 -9.89 -1.64
C VAL A 100 4.11 -8.41 -1.36
N LEU A 101 4.37 -7.93 -0.14
CA LEU A 101 4.12 -6.55 0.23
C LEU A 101 4.95 -5.56 -0.58
N ALA A 102 6.20 -5.91 -0.91
CA ALA A 102 7.06 -5.07 -1.76
C ALA A 102 6.57 -5.03 -3.21
N LYS A 103 6.04 -6.13 -3.75
CA LYS A 103 5.43 -6.16 -5.10
C LYS A 103 4.20 -5.28 -5.19
N GLU A 104 3.36 -5.32 -4.15
CA GLU A 104 2.17 -4.48 -4.05
C GLU A 104 2.50 -3.03 -3.67
N GLY A 105 3.75 -2.71 -3.33
CA GLY A 105 4.20 -1.36 -3.01
C GLY A 105 3.77 -0.87 -1.62
N PHE A 106 3.45 -1.78 -0.70
CA PHE A 106 3.16 -1.44 0.70
C PHE A 106 4.44 -1.17 1.51
N ILE A 107 5.57 -1.73 1.08
CA ILE A 107 6.89 -1.50 1.67
C ILE A 107 7.92 -1.27 0.56
N ALA A 108 8.95 -0.47 0.84
CA ALA A 108 10.14 -0.44 -0.02
C ALA A 108 10.87 -1.78 0.08
N LYS A 109 11.57 -2.22 -0.96
CA LYS A 109 12.40 -3.45 -0.98
C LYS A 109 13.46 -3.54 0.15
N GLU A 110 13.65 -2.46 0.90
CA GLU A 110 14.48 -2.33 2.09
C GLU A 110 13.63 -2.19 3.36
N GLY A 111 12.58 -3.01 3.49
CA GLY A 111 11.92 -3.21 4.76
C GLY A 111 12.91 -3.92 5.69
N ASN A 112 13.63 -3.16 6.51
CA ASN A 112 14.53 -3.71 7.52
C ASN A 112 13.75 -4.71 8.36
N ALA A 113 14.06 -5.99 8.19
CA ALA A 113 13.72 -7.01 9.18
C ALA A 113 14.50 -6.67 10.45
N CYS A 114 13.78 -6.31 11.50
CA CYS A 114 14.30 -6.17 12.86
C CYS A 114 13.53 -7.11 13.78
#